data_AF-A0A6I5NUL7-F1
#
_entry.id   AF-A0A6I5NUL7-F1
#
_cell.length_a   1.000
_cell.length_b   1.000
_cell.length_c   1.000
_cell.angle_alpha   90.00
_cell.angle_beta   90.00
_cell.angle_gamma   90.00
#
_symmetry.space_group_name_H-M   'P 1'
#
loop_
_entity.id
_entity.type
_entity.pdbx_description
1 polymer ?
#
loop_
_entity_poly.entity_id
_entity_poly.type
_entity_poly.pdbx_seq_one_letter_code
_entity_poly.pdbx_strand_id
1 'polypeptide(L)'
;MLTAIPQLLKMTYRILHCGKSLENYYLCIQHQVAGFLSRGANPGETVYLAVKVNRKTYCGVRAKLGEVTDFKPWPDGDSYVHCLKLTDIEFCEPFEMKVLAEIGGKYWSLKYMQMAKPIIDEEVWELLDKTFNSLRQSELYRFDGVDISTEQDQHEVESEEIEVEDDALLEVPDAEIKIMGTFQTVSFLNETDKIRGLEKLANKNFYSLFPQYPESKTLLIPDNRMFITEGIQSEEQEFITGIRTIPDALLIIYRGKTDIPFQINLIEYECYGEQKKRALEKSTYLNGHIIPQLMKFASSFSVVTDRQIRERTAKRWAQKIIDYIYNDESAQRKITNWMRELHPDLREQRVALEIQESLLQAFRTNLQVMLVIDELSAEQKSTISNVVKAFKLENGSNIAFIGYVVRLEQKIQMVDGSAEYALSVQ
;
A
#
# COMPACT_ATOMS: atom_id res chain seq x y z
N MET A 1 37.15 -6.36 -0.29
CA MET A 1 36.87 -4.92 -0.20
C MET A 1 36.67 -4.40 -1.61
N LEU A 2 35.43 -4.41 -2.08
CA LEU A 2 35.02 -3.67 -3.27
C LEU A 2 34.08 -2.59 -2.75
N THR A 3 34.62 -1.38 -2.66
CA THR A 3 33.91 -0.17 -2.30
C THR A 3 32.79 0.04 -3.31
N ALA A 4 31.55 -0.09 -2.85
CA ALA A 4 30.38 0.39 -3.56
C ALA A 4 30.56 1.90 -3.78
N ILE A 5 30.67 2.30 -5.04
CA ILE A 5 30.60 3.70 -5.45
C ILE A 5 29.19 4.17 -5.08
N PRO A 6 29.02 5.31 -4.38
CA PRO A 6 27.70 5.87 -4.18
C PRO A 6 27.14 6.19 -5.57
N GLN A 7 26.05 5.53 -5.96
CA GLN A 7 25.23 6.01 -7.07
C GLN A 7 24.88 7.46 -6.74
N LEU A 8 25.48 8.41 -7.47
CA LEU A 8 24.92 9.74 -7.60
C LEU A 8 23.43 9.55 -7.87
N LEU A 9 22.58 10.08 -6.99
CA LEU A 9 21.14 10.14 -7.18
C LEU A 9 20.88 10.80 -8.54
N LYS A 10 20.74 9.97 -9.58
CA LYS A 10 20.31 10.43 -10.90
C LYS A 10 18.92 10.99 -10.67
N MET A 11 18.74 12.29 -10.89
CA MET A 11 17.42 12.90 -10.79
C MET A 11 16.55 12.27 -11.87
N THR A 12 15.65 11.39 -11.45
CA THR A 12 14.74 10.69 -12.33
C THR A 12 13.44 11.47 -12.39
N TYR A 13 12.99 11.76 -13.61
CA TYR A 13 11.73 12.44 -13.88
C TYR A 13 10.70 11.47 -14.44
N ARG A 14 9.42 11.69 -14.13
CA ARG A 14 8.30 10.89 -14.62
C ARG A 14 7.10 11.75 -14.91
N ILE A 15 6.24 11.27 -15.81
CA ILE A 15 4.89 11.82 -15.97
C ILE A 15 3.89 10.78 -15.48
N LEU A 16 3.08 11.16 -14.51
CA LEU A 16 1.97 10.34 -14.02
C LEU A 16 0.66 10.87 -14.59
N HIS A 17 0.05 10.07 -15.47
CA HIS A 17 -1.23 10.41 -16.07
C HIS A 17 -2.39 9.89 -15.19
N CYS A 18 -3.20 10.80 -14.65
CA CYS A 18 -4.38 10.47 -13.83
C CYS A 18 -5.62 10.05 -14.67
N GLY A 19 -5.42 9.58 -15.90
CA GLY A 19 -6.49 9.22 -16.84
C GLY A 19 -7.43 10.38 -17.23
N LYS A 20 -8.69 10.04 -17.50
CA LYS A 20 -9.81 10.96 -17.81
C LYS A 20 -10.44 11.59 -16.54
N SER A 21 -10.10 11.09 -15.34
CA SER A 21 -10.72 11.51 -14.10
C SER A 21 -10.01 12.72 -13.51
N LEU A 22 -10.65 13.89 -13.65
CA LEU A 22 -10.22 15.11 -12.98
C LEU A 22 -10.32 14.99 -11.45
N GLU A 23 -11.27 14.18 -10.96
CA GLU A 23 -11.39 13.84 -9.56
C GLU A 23 -10.14 13.12 -9.04
N ASN A 24 -9.64 12.10 -9.76
CA ASN A 24 -8.43 11.38 -9.36
C ASN A 24 -7.21 12.31 -9.29
N TYR A 25 -7.10 13.24 -10.23
CA TYR A 25 -6.06 14.27 -10.21
C TYR A 25 -6.12 15.13 -8.94
N TYR A 26 -7.31 15.60 -8.55
CA TYR A 26 -7.48 16.37 -7.32
C TYR A 26 -7.29 15.53 -6.05
N LEU A 27 -7.74 14.27 -6.03
CA LEU A 27 -7.51 13.36 -4.91
C LEU A 27 -6.01 13.14 -4.66
N CYS A 28 -5.21 12.96 -5.72
CA CYS A 28 -3.75 12.85 -5.60
C CYS A 28 -3.15 14.05 -4.86
N ILE A 29 -3.59 15.26 -5.21
CA ILE A 29 -3.07 16.51 -4.65
C ILE A 29 -3.57 16.72 -3.22
N GLN A 30 -4.89 16.57 -3.00
CA GLN A 30 -5.53 16.77 -1.70
C GLN A 30 -4.99 15.82 -0.64
N HIS A 31 -4.81 14.55 -1.01
CA HIS A 31 -4.30 13.53 -0.11
C HIS A 31 -2.78 13.38 -0.16
N GLN A 32 -2.10 14.11 -1.05
CA GLN A 32 -0.65 14.06 -1.24
C GLN A 32 -0.16 12.63 -1.46
N VAL A 33 -0.81 11.88 -2.36
CA VAL A 33 -0.40 10.51 -2.73
C VAL A 33 -0.49 10.32 -4.24
N ALA A 34 0.52 9.69 -4.82
CA ALA A 34 0.54 9.22 -6.21
C ALA A 34 0.39 7.70 -6.26
N GLY A 35 -0.57 7.22 -7.04
CA GLY A 35 -0.81 5.79 -7.29
C GLY A 35 -0.27 5.37 -8.66
N PHE A 36 0.38 4.21 -8.72
CA PHE A 36 0.99 3.63 -9.92
C PHE A 36 0.43 2.24 -10.19
N LEU A 37 0.21 1.94 -11.48
CA LEU A 37 -0.25 0.62 -11.94
C LEU A 37 0.88 -0.42 -12.02
N SER A 38 2.13 0.03 -11.94
CA SER A 38 3.33 -0.82 -11.89
C SER A 38 4.24 -0.42 -10.72
N ARG A 39 5.07 -1.38 -10.30
CA ARG A 39 6.16 -1.11 -9.34
C ARG A 39 7.35 -0.61 -10.14
N GLY A 40 7.90 0.54 -9.77
CA GLY A 40 9.06 1.10 -10.46
C GLY A 40 9.40 2.53 -10.05
N ALA A 41 8.41 3.29 -9.59
CA ALA A 41 8.62 4.62 -9.02
C ALA A 41 9.24 4.55 -7.63
N ASN A 42 10.23 5.41 -7.36
CA ASN A 42 11.03 5.39 -6.13
C ASN A 42 10.97 6.72 -5.37
N PRO A 43 11.19 6.70 -4.04
CA PRO A 43 11.37 7.93 -3.28
C PRO A 43 12.53 8.79 -3.82
N GLY A 44 12.35 10.11 -3.84
CA GLY A 44 13.30 11.12 -4.31
C GLY A 44 13.13 11.53 -5.78
N GLU A 45 12.37 10.78 -6.56
CA GLU A 45 12.12 11.09 -7.98
C GLU A 45 11.14 12.25 -8.15
N THR A 46 11.25 13.00 -9.26
CA THR A 46 10.33 14.10 -9.59
C THR A 46 9.22 13.58 -10.49
N VAL A 47 7.97 13.92 -10.17
CA VAL A 47 6.79 13.53 -10.93
C VAL A 47 6.00 14.75 -11.39
N TYR A 48 5.61 14.73 -12.66
CA TYR A 48 4.65 15.65 -13.25
C TYR A 48 3.29 14.98 -13.29
N LEU A 49 2.28 15.58 -12.66
CA LEU A 49 0.91 15.06 -12.71
C LEU A 49 0.20 15.65 -13.93
N ALA A 50 -0.32 14.76 -14.76
CA ALA A 50 -1.04 15.09 -15.98
C ALA A 50 -2.47 14.55 -15.96
N VAL A 51 -3.41 15.28 -16.56
CA VAL A 51 -4.84 14.94 -16.62
C VAL A 51 -5.41 15.25 -18.00
N LYS A 52 -6.30 14.38 -18.50
CA LYS A 52 -6.99 14.60 -19.78
C LYS A 52 -8.26 15.43 -19.53
N VAL A 53 -8.34 16.60 -20.16
CA VAL A 53 -9.49 17.51 -20.12
C VAL A 53 -9.81 17.91 -21.56
N ASN A 54 -11.08 17.77 -21.98
CA ASN A 54 -11.51 18.12 -23.35
C ASN A 54 -10.62 17.51 -24.45
N ARG A 55 -10.32 16.21 -24.33
CA ARG A 55 -9.46 15.42 -25.24
C ARG A 55 -7.99 15.83 -25.31
N LYS A 56 -7.55 16.78 -24.50
CA LYS A 56 -6.15 17.21 -24.39
C LYS A 56 -5.58 16.84 -23.04
N THR A 57 -4.31 16.46 -23.01
CA THR A 57 -3.62 16.15 -21.75
C THR A 57 -2.86 17.37 -21.27
N TYR A 58 -3.15 17.82 -20.05
CA TYR A 58 -2.53 18.98 -19.42
C TYR A 58 -1.72 18.56 -18.20
N CYS A 59 -0.62 19.26 -17.95
CA CYS A 59 0.11 19.19 -16.68
C CYS A 59 0.02 20.52 -15.95
N GLY A 60 -0.33 20.47 -14.67
CA GLY A 60 -0.42 21.65 -13.79
C GLY A 60 0.33 21.49 -12.47
N VAL A 61 0.87 20.30 -12.17
CA VAL A 61 1.50 20.00 -10.88
C VAL A 61 2.82 19.25 -11.08
N ARG A 62 3.84 19.68 -10.33
CA ARG A 62 5.11 18.99 -10.15
C ARG A 62 5.28 18.67 -8.67
N ALA A 63 5.78 17.49 -8.34
CA ALA A 63 6.04 17.09 -6.96
C ALA A 63 7.21 16.13 -6.89
N LYS A 64 7.75 15.91 -5.69
CA LYS A 64 8.68 14.81 -5.41
C LYS A 64 7.96 13.63 -4.80
N LEU A 65 8.34 12.44 -5.25
CA LEU A 65 7.90 11.19 -4.66
C LEU A 65 8.59 11.00 -3.30
N GLY A 66 7.80 10.91 -2.25
CA GLY A 66 8.24 10.63 -0.89
C GLY A 66 8.21 9.13 -0.59
N GLU A 67 7.89 8.80 0.66
CA GLU A 67 7.86 7.41 1.13
C GLU A 67 6.71 6.61 0.50
N VAL A 68 6.93 5.32 0.31
CA VAL A 68 5.90 4.36 -0.11
C VAL A 68 4.81 4.30 0.98
N THR A 69 3.55 4.21 0.57
CA THR A 69 2.40 4.17 1.47
C THR A 69 1.35 3.16 0.99
N ASP A 70 0.58 2.62 1.93
CA ASP A 70 -0.59 1.79 1.69
C ASP A 70 -1.89 2.62 1.60
N PHE A 71 -1.81 3.93 1.82
CA PHE A 71 -2.96 4.83 1.75
C PHE A 71 -3.41 5.03 0.30
N LYS A 72 -4.67 4.71 0.04
CA LYS A 72 -5.29 4.74 -1.30
C LYS A 72 -6.61 5.49 -1.20
N PRO A 73 -6.65 6.80 -1.52
CA PRO A 73 -7.86 7.61 -1.39
C PRO A 73 -8.89 7.34 -2.50
N TRP A 74 -8.51 6.65 -3.58
CA TRP A 74 -9.38 6.43 -4.74
C TRP A 74 -10.39 5.29 -4.53
N PRO A 75 -11.60 5.38 -5.11
CA PRO A 75 -12.57 4.27 -5.11
C PRO A 75 -12.02 2.98 -5.74
N ASP A 76 -11.24 3.11 -6.81
CA ASP A 76 -10.54 2.04 -7.52
C ASP A 76 -9.11 1.82 -7.00
N GLY A 77 -8.85 2.19 -5.74
CA GLY A 77 -7.53 2.15 -5.09
C GLY A 77 -6.78 0.81 -5.24
N ASP A 78 -7.52 -0.29 -5.43
CA ASP A 78 -6.96 -1.63 -5.63
C ASP A 78 -6.19 -1.79 -6.94
N SER A 79 -6.50 -1.02 -7.98
CA SER A 79 -5.78 -1.03 -9.26
C SER A 79 -4.34 -0.49 -9.13
N TYR A 80 -4.09 0.39 -8.16
CA TYR A 80 -2.78 0.99 -7.93
C TYR A 80 -1.93 0.08 -7.04
N VAL A 81 -1.06 -0.72 -7.65
CA VAL A 81 -0.23 -1.72 -6.95
C VAL A 81 0.94 -1.11 -6.17
N HIS A 82 1.24 0.17 -6.41
CA HIS A 82 2.31 0.92 -5.74
C HIS A 82 1.86 2.36 -5.51
N CYS A 83 2.07 2.89 -4.31
CA CYS A 83 1.65 4.25 -3.95
C CYS A 83 2.77 4.94 -3.17
N LEU A 84 3.04 6.22 -3.46
CA LEU A 84 4.02 7.03 -2.75
C LEU A 84 3.40 8.36 -2.32
N LYS A 85 3.83 8.88 -1.17
CA LYS A 85 3.47 10.23 -0.75
C LYS A 85 4.01 11.27 -1.74
N LEU A 86 3.32 12.38 -1.90
CA LEU A 86 3.78 13.54 -2.62
C LEU A 86 4.37 14.55 -1.63
N THR A 87 5.56 15.05 -1.94
CA THR A 87 6.29 16.06 -1.16
C THR A 87 6.71 17.17 -2.10
N ASP A 88 7.06 18.35 -1.57
CA ASP A 88 7.51 19.51 -2.37
C ASP A 88 6.55 19.81 -3.56
N ILE A 89 5.24 19.87 -3.31
CA ILE A 89 4.24 20.08 -4.37
C ILE A 89 4.30 21.53 -4.85
N GLU A 90 4.43 21.69 -6.16
CA GLU A 90 4.46 22.97 -6.87
C GLU A 90 3.37 23.02 -7.93
N PHE A 91 2.89 24.24 -8.23
CA PHE A 91 1.81 24.49 -9.18
C PHE A 91 2.27 25.36 -10.34
N CYS A 92 1.69 25.14 -11.52
CA CYS A 92 1.80 26.02 -12.67
C CYS A 92 0.42 26.22 -13.32
N GLU A 93 0.28 27.26 -14.13
CA GLU A 93 -0.82 27.36 -15.08
C GLU A 93 -0.74 26.17 -16.05
N PRO A 94 -1.82 25.38 -16.24
CA PRO A 94 -1.72 24.12 -16.95
C PRO A 94 -1.30 24.29 -18.41
N PHE A 95 -0.29 23.55 -18.84
CA PHE A 95 0.15 23.50 -20.24
C PHE A 95 -0.15 22.15 -20.89
N GLU A 96 -0.39 22.16 -22.19
CA GLU A 96 -0.66 20.96 -22.96
C GLU A 96 0.62 20.12 -23.11
N MET A 97 0.56 18.83 -22.74
CA MET A 97 1.70 17.90 -22.82
C MET A 97 2.20 17.67 -24.25
N LYS A 98 1.46 18.13 -25.26
CA LYS A 98 1.85 18.12 -26.66
C LYS A 98 3.16 18.86 -26.94
N VAL A 99 3.62 19.73 -26.03
CA VAL A 99 4.97 20.31 -26.06
C VAL A 99 6.08 19.25 -26.22
N LEU A 100 5.86 18.04 -25.69
CA LEU A 100 6.79 16.91 -25.83
C LEU A 100 6.96 16.40 -27.26
N ALA A 101 6.04 16.73 -28.18
CA ALA A 101 6.17 16.37 -29.59
C ALA A 101 7.38 17.03 -30.26
N GLU A 102 7.90 18.12 -29.70
CA GLU A 102 9.11 18.80 -30.19
C GLU A 102 10.34 17.89 -30.16
N ILE A 103 10.43 17.01 -29.16
CA ILE A 103 11.55 16.09 -28.96
C ILE A 103 11.14 14.66 -29.32
N GLY A 104 9.97 14.21 -28.84
CA GLY A 104 9.50 12.83 -28.99
C GLY A 104 8.97 12.48 -30.38
N GLY A 105 8.70 13.47 -31.23
CA GLY A 105 8.13 13.30 -32.58
C GLY A 105 6.69 12.77 -32.56
N LYS A 106 6.28 12.04 -33.61
CA LYS A 106 4.93 11.48 -33.77
C LYS A 106 4.50 10.61 -32.58
N TYR A 107 5.44 9.86 -32.00
CA TYR A 107 5.19 8.85 -30.96
C TYR A 107 5.54 9.32 -29.54
N TRP A 108 5.59 10.64 -29.29
CA TRP A 108 5.97 11.21 -27.97
C TRP A 108 5.12 10.68 -26.80
N SER A 109 3.83 10.45 -27.01
CA SER A 109 2.93 9.97 -25.97
C SER A 109 3.28 8.54 -25.55
N LEU A 110 3.59 7.65 -26.51
CA LEU A 110 4.05 6.30 -26.23
C LEU A 110 5.40 6.29 -25.50
N LYS A 111 6.32 7.18 -25.90
CA LYS A 111 7.65 7.31 -25.28
C LYS A 111 7.59 7.76 -23.82
N TYR A 112 6.76 8.75 -23.49
CA TYR A 112 6.88 9.47 -22.22
C TYR A 112 5.67 9.36 -21.29
N MET A 113 4.49 9.04 -21.80
CA MET A 113 3.26 8.98 -20.99
C MET A 113 2.88 7.56 -20.58
N GLN A 114 3.48 6.53 -21.21
CA GLN A 114 3.14 5.14 -20.94
C GLN A 114 3.65 4.69 -19.56
N MET A 115 2.72 4.23 -18.70
CA MET A 115 3.00 3.59 -17.41
C MET A 115 3.91 4.38 -16.44
N ALA A 116 4.01 5.71 -16.60
CA ALA A 116 4.90 6.56 -15.81
C ALA A 116 6.35 6.04 -15.74
N LYS A 117 6.86 5.56 -16.88
CA LYS A 117 8.26 5.13 -17.01
C LYS A 117 9.24 6.28 -16.69
N PRO A 118 10.46 5.97 -16.21
CA PRO A 118 11.52 6.98 -16.07
C PRO A 118 11.80 7.68 -17.39
N ILE A 119 11.86 9.01 -17.40
CA ILE A 119 12.32 9.80 -18.53
C ILE A 119 13.86 9.81 -18.49
N ILE A 120 14.48 9.22 -19.51
CA ILE A 120 15.94 9.12 -19.63
C ILE A 120 16.51 10.33 -20.38
N ASP A 121 15.73 10.89 -21.30
CA ASP A 121 16.14 11.97 -22.20
C ASP A 121 16.27 13.31 -21.44
N GLU A 122 17.47 13.87 -21.43
CA GLU A 122 17.80 15.11 -20.73
C GLU A 122 17.00 16.31 -21.25
N GLU A 123 16.95 16.46 -22.56
CA GLU A 123 16.22 17.53 -23.24
C GLU A 123 14.73 17.56 -22.87
N VAL A 124 14.14 16.39 -22.58
CA VAL A 124 12.70 16.27 -22.26
C VAL A 124 12.40 16.84 -20.89
N TRP A 125 13.16 16.46 -19.86
CA TRP A 125 12.90 17.00 -18.53
C TRP A 125 13.33 18.46 -18.41
N GLU A 126 14.34 18.91 -19.17
CA GLU A 126 14.66 20.34 -19.29
C GLU A 126 13.51 21.15 -19.92
N LEU A 127 12.89 20.62 -20.98
CA LEU A 127 11.73 21.23 -21.63
C LEU A 127 10.54 21.33 -20.67
N LEU A 128 10.27 20.26 -19.91
CA LEU A 128 9.22 20.25 -18.89
C LEU A 128 9.51 21.25 -17.77
N ASP A 129 10.72 21.26 -17.22
CA ASP A 129 11.12 22.17 -16.15
C ASP A 129 11.02 23.63 -16.63
N LYS A 130 11.51 23.93 -17.83
CA LYS A 130 11.43 25.27 -18.43
C LYS A 130 9.98 25.72 -18.61
N THR A 131 9.15 24.87 -19.20
CA THR A 131 7.74 25.17 -19.46
C THR A 131 6.99 25.38 -18.15
N PHE A 132 7.15 24.45 -17.20
CA PHE A 132 6.52 24.52 -15.88
C PHE A 132 6.94 25.78 -15.12
N ASN A 133 8.25 26.09 -15.07
CA ASN A 133 8.76 27.24 -14.34
C ASN A 133 8.30 28.58 -14.96
N SER A 134 8.12 28.64 -16.28
CA SER A 134 7.61 29.84 -16.97
C SER A 134 6.16 30.16 -16.64
N LEU A 135 5.39 29.14 -16.24
CA LEU A 135 3.97 29.22 -15.90
C LEU A 135 3.71 29.05 -14.39
N ARG A 136 4.75 29.10 -13.57
CA ARG A 136 4.66 28.79 -12.13
C ARG A 136 3.69 29.75 -11.43
N GLN A 137 2.85 29.19 -10.57
CA GLN A 137 1.91 29.94 -9.76
C GLN A 137 1.89 29.43 -8.31
N SER A 138 1.26 30.19 -7.42
CA SER A 138 1.18 29.87 -5.99
C SER A 138 0.06 28.88 -5.64
N GLU A 139 -0.96 28.76 -6.49
CA GLU A 139 -2.18 28.02 -6.20
C GLU A 139 -2.49 26.98 -7.28
N LEU A 140 -3.24 25.94 -6.89
CA LEU A 140 -3.70 24.91 -7.81
C LEU A 140 -4.72 25.50 -8.79
N TYR A 141 -4.45 25.35 -10.09
CA TYR A 141 -5.43 25.68 -11.12
C TYR A 141 -6.67 24.80 -11.00
N ARG A 142 -7.85 25.43 -11.07
CA ARG A 142 -9.13 24.74 -11.13
C ARG A 142 -9.66 24.82 -12.55
N PHE A 143 -9.90 23.68 -13.16
CA PHE A 143 -10.57 23.61 -14.47
C PHE A 143 -12.06 23.95 -14.30
N ASP A 144 -12.39 25.23 -14.47
CA ASP A 144 -13.76 25.74 -14.37
C ASP A 144 -14.64 25.27 -15.54
N GLY A 145 -15.92 25.00 -15.26
CA GLY A 145 -16.91 24.64 -16.28
C GLY A 145 -16.81 23.19 -16.81
N VAL A 146 -15.98 22.35 -16.19
CA VAL A 146 -15.94 20.90 -16.44
C VAL A 146 -16.73 20.22 -15.34
N ASP A 147 -17.84 19.56 -15.68
CA ASP A 147 -18.71 18.89 -14.71
C ASP A 147 -17.93 17.76 -14.02
N ILE A 148 -17.56 17.97 -12.74
CA ILE A 148 -16.82 17.00 -11.93
C ILE A 148 -17.68 15.75 -11.65
N SER A 149 -19.01 15.85 -11.82
CA SER A 149 -20.00 14.88 -11.37
C SER A 149 -20.55 13.93 -12.44
N THR A 150 -20.00 13.86 -13.66
CA THR A 150 -20.47 12.85 -14.61
C THR A 150 -19.72 11.53 -14.44
N GLU A 151 -20.28 10.66 -13.60
CA GLU A 151 -20.15 9.19 -13.67
C GLU A 151 -20.59 8.61 -15.04
N GLN A 152 -20.88 9.44 -16.06
CA GLN A 152 -21.48 9.01 -17.32
C GLN A 152 -20.49 8.52 -18.39
N ASP A 153 -19.16 8.62 -18.17
CA ASP A 153 -18.16 8.04 -19.08
C ASP A 153 -17.40 6.84 -18.46
N GLN A 154 -17.96 6.17 -17.45
CA GLN A 154 -17.37 4.93 -16.90
C GLN A 154 -17.61 3.68 -17.77
N HIS A 155 -18.29 3.81 -18.92
CA HIS A 155 -18.51 2.70 -19.86
C HIS A 155 -17.79 2.81 -21.22
N GLU A 156 -16.93 3.81 -21.41
CA GLU A 156 -15.95 3.78 -22.50
C GLU A 156 -14.54 3.78 -21.90
N VAL A 157 -14.05 2.57 -21.63
CA VAL A 157 -12.64 2.24 -21.80
C VAL A 157 -12.33 2.32 -23.30
N GLU A 158 -12.52 3.49 -23.92
CA GLU A 158 -11.53 3.96 -24.88
C GLU A 158 -10.33 4.35 -24.02
N SER A 159 -9.56 3.33 -23.60
CA SER A 159 -8.13 3.42 -23.90
C SER A 159 -8.09 3.83 -25.36
N GLU A 160 -7.51 4.98 -25.66
CA GLU A 160 -6.86 5.08 -26.96
C GLU A 160 -5.87 3.90 -26.91
N GLU A 161 -6.30 2.74 -27.41
CA GLU A 161 -5.42 1.85 -28.13
C GLU A 161 -4.82 2.80 -29.14
N ILE A 162 -3.65 3.37 -28.80
CA ILE A 162 -2.75 3.87 -29.81
C ILE A 162 -2.67 2.65 -30.72
N GLU A 163 -3.30 2.72 -31.90
CA GLU A 163 -3.09 1.71 -32.93
C GLU A 163 -1.60 1.76 -33.18
N VAL A 164 -0.87 0.90 -32.47
CA VAL A 164 0.56 0.78 -32.58
C VAL A 164 0.73 0.09 -33.91
N GLU A 165 0.82 0.88 -34.98
CA GLU A 165 1.30 0.40 -36.27
C GLU A 165 2.58 -0.40 -36.00
N ASP A 166 2.80 -1.55 -36.64
CA ASP A 166 3.99 -2.40 -36.40
C ASP A 166 5.31 -1.58 -36.48
N ASP A 167 5.32 -0.50 -37.27
CA ASP A 167 6.43 0.44 -37.42
C ASP A 167 6.73 1.26 -36.14
N ALA A 168 5.74 1.49 -35.26
CA ALA A 168 5.92 2.29 -34.04
C ALA A 168 6.80 1.58 -32.99
N LEU A 169 6.82 0.24 -32.97
CA LEU A 169 7.73 -0.53 -32.10
C LEU A 169 9.17 -0.56 -32.65
N LEU A 170 9.35 -0.45 -33.98
CA LEU A 170 10.67 -0.27 -34.58
C LEU A 170 11.27 1.10 -34.21
N GLU A 171 10.45 2.15 -34.16
CA GLU A 171 10.89 3.50 -33.80
C GLU A 171 10.98 3.74 -32.28
N VAL A 172 10.28 2.95 -31.46
CA VAL A 172 10.29 3.05 -29.99
C VAL A 172 10.47 1.67 -29.31
N PRO A 173 11.68 1.08 -29.34
CA PRO A 173 11.91 -0.24 -28.75
C PRO A 173 11.66 -0.31 -27.24
N ASP A 174 11.89 0.79 -26.51
CA ASP A 174 11.66 0.86 -25.06
C ASP A 174 10.17 0.86 -24.65
N ALA A 175 9.25 0.92 -25.62
CA ALA A 175 7.84 0.67 -25.37
C ALA A 175 7.56 -0.82 -25.06
N GLU A 176 8.42 -1.74 -25.51
CA GLU A 176 8.25 -3.18 -25.31
C GLU A 176 8.40 -3.58 -23.83
N ILE A 177 7.57 -4.52 -23.39
CA ILE A 177 7.62 -5.10 -22.05
C ILE A 177 8.82 -6.05 -21.97
N LYS A 178 9.81 -5.70 -21.15
CA LYS A 178 11.01 -6.52 -20.94
C LYS A 178 10.70 -7.67 -19.95
N ILE A 179 10.90 -8.91 -20.42
CA ILE A 179 10.62 -10.14 -19.64
C ILE A 179 11.90 -10.68 -18.99
N MET A 180 11.87 -10.81 -17.66
CA MET A 180 12.95 -11.33 -16.84
C MET A 180 13.10 -12.84 -16.92
N GLY A 181 11.99 -13.56 -17.06
CA GLY A 181 11.97 -15.00 -16.99
C GLY A 181 10.57 -15.58 -16.94
N THR A 182 10.53 -16.91 -16.94
CA THR A 182 9.32 -17.71 -16.80
C THR A 182 9.30 -18.42 -15.46
N PHE A 183 8.13 -18.42 -14.83
CA PHE A 183 7.86 -18.98 -13.52
C PHE A 183 6.63 -19.89 -13.59
N GLN A 184 6.48 -20.72 -12.57
CA GLN A 184 5.31 -21.55 -12.36
C GLN A 184 4.76 -21.30 -10.95
N THR A 185 3.46 -21.05 -10.84
CA THR A 185 2.82 -20.96 -9.55
C THR A 185 2.79 -22.34 -8.89
N VAL A 186 3.24 -22.42 -7.65
CA VAL A 186 3.21 -23.63 -6.81
C VAL A 186 2.31 -23.36 -5.61
N SER A 187 1.40 -24.29 -5.29
CA SER A 187 0.54 -24.14 -4.11
C SER A 187 1.36 -24.20 -2.81
N PHE A 188 0.96 -23.43 -1.81
CA PHE A 188 1.40 -23.67 -0.43
C PHE A 188 0.79 -24.98 0.08
N LEU A 189 1.43 -25.61 1.07
CA LEU A 189 0.88 -26.84 1.65
C LEU A 189 -0.33 -26.54 2.53
N ASN A 190 -0.20 -25.53 3.40
CA ASN A 190 -1.25 -24.91 4.22
C ASN A 190 -0.68 -23.60 4.83
N GLU A 191 -1.33 -23.03 5.84
CA GLU A 191 -0.92 -21.81 6.54
C GLU A 191 0.34 -22.03 7.39
N THR A 192 0.35 -23.09 8.20
CA THR A 192 1.27 -23.28 9.34
C THR A 192 2.44 -24.23 9.07
N ASP A 193 2.53 -24.84 7.88
CA ASP A 193 3.56 -25.81 7.55
C ASP A 193 4.97 -25.24 7.74
N LYS A 194 5.87 -26.06 8.29
CA LYS A 194 7.21 -25.61 8.70
C LYS A 194 8.13 -25.28 7.53
N ILE A 195 7.82 -25.69 6.31
CA ILE A 195 8.70 -25.52 5.16
C ILE A 195 7.99 -24.75 4.04
N ARG A 196 6.77 -25.16 3.71
CA ARG A 196 5.91 -24.62 2.64
C ARG A 196 4.62 -23.98 3.18
N GLY A 197 4.64 -23.53 4.43
CA GLY A 197 3.54 -22.80 5.05
C GLY A 197 3.55 -21.33 4.67
N LEU A 198 2.37 -20.78 4.33
CA LEU A 198 2.25 -19.37 3.96
C LEU A 198 2.71 -18.44 5.08
N GLU A 199 2.23 -18.64 6.31
CA GLU A 199 2.53 -17.80 7.48
C GLU A 199 4.04 -17.69 7.69
N LYS A 200 4.72 -18.84 7.73
CA LYS A 200 6.15 -18.90 7.99
C LYS A 200 6.98 -18.23 6.90
N LEU A 201 6.64 -18.47 5.64
CA LEU A 201 7.36 -17.89 4.50
C LEU A 201 7.10 -16.39 4.39
N ALA A 202 5.86 -15.95 4.61
CA ALA A 202 5.49 -14.55 4.59
C ALA A 202 6.15 -13.77 5.73
N ASN A 203 6.10 -14.27 6.97
CA ASN A 203 6.76 -13.65 8.12
C ASN A 203 8.27 -13.52 7.92
N LYS A 204 8.94 -14.59 7.44
CA LYS A 204 10.38 -14.57 7.21
C LYS A 204 10.82 -13.55 6.17
N ASN A 205 9.97 -13.25 5.18
CA ASN A 205 10.28 -12.36 4.06
C ASN A 205 9.43 -11.09 4.07
N PHE A 206 8.83 -10.73 5.21
CA PHE A 206 7.76 -9.72 5.29
C PHE A 206 8.18 -8.37 4.68
N TYR A 207 9.32 -7.83 5.10
CA TYR A 207 9.80 -6.53 4.63
C TYR A 207 10.21 -6.52 3.14
N SER A 208 10.54 -7.69 2.57
CA SER A 208 10.81 -7.84 1.14
C SER A 208 9.52 -7.93 0.34
N LEU A 209 8.48 -8.57 0.89
CA LEU A 209 7.18 -8.73 0.26
C LEU A 209 6.36 -7.42 0.28
N PHE A 210 6.49 -6.65 1.36
CA PHE A 210 5.69 -5.47 1.64
C PHE A 210 6.59 -4.22 1.83
N PRO A 211 7.16 -3.67 0.74
CA PRO A 211 8.07 -2.52 0.81
C PRO A 211 7.42 -1.25 1.40
N GLN A 212 6.10 -1.15 1.38
CA GLN A 212 5.32 -0.09 2.04
C GLN A 212 5.43 -0.10 3.58
N TYR A 213 5.95 -1.18 4.16
CA TYR A 213 6.16 -1.33 5.60
C TYR A 213 7.66 -1.43 5.89
N PRO A 214 8.42 -0.33 5.79
CA PRO A 214 9.86 -0.38 6.01
C PRO A 214 10.16 -0.76 7.46
N GLU A 215 11.18 -1.59 7.67
CA GLU A 215 11.57 -2.08 9.00
C GLU A 215 11.93 -0.94 9.97
N SER A 216 12.39 0.19 9.44
CA SER A 216 12.73 1.39 10.22
C SER A 216 11.51 2.10 10.80
N LYS A 217 10.31 1.92 10.23
CA LYS A 217 9.06 2.54 10.70
C LYS A 217 7.99 1.52 11.11
N THR A 218 8.34 0.24 11.14
CA THR A 218 7.40 -0.81 11.52
C THR A 218 8.01 -1.84 12.46
N LEU A 219 7.15 -2.48 13.25
CA LEU A 219 7.50 -3.58 14.13
C LEU A 219 6.51 -4.72 13.91
N LEU A 220 6.96 -5.76 13.21
CA LEU A 220 6.24 -7.03 13.09
C LEU A 220 6.51 -7.91 14.32
N ILE A 221 5.46 -8.40 14.96
CA ILE A 221 5.49 -9.38 16.04
C ILE A 221 4.76 -10.65 15.55
N PRO A 222 5.48 -11.67 15.07
CA PRO A 222 4.89 -12.85 14.43
C PRO A 222 4.42 -13.94 15.41
N ASP A 223 4.29 -13.64 16.71
CA ASP A 223 3.91 -14.61 17.74
C ASP A 223 2.40 -14.57 18.02
N ASN A 224 1.66 -15.47 17.39
CA ASN A 224 0.21 -15.56 17.49
C ASN A 224 -0.28 -15.76 18.94
N ARG A 225 0.35 -16.67 19.71
CA ARG A 225 -0.13 -17.03 21.06
C ARG A 225 -0.01 -15.90 22.07
N MET A 226 0.80 -14.89 21.77
CA MET A 226 0.95 -13.73 22.64
C MET A 226 -0.35 -12.93 22.72
N PHE A 227 -1.18 -12.87 21.68
CA PHE A 227 -2.26 -11.89 21.59
C PHE A 227 -3.64 -12.52 21.61
N ILE A 228 -4.02 -13.14 22.74
CA ILE A 228 -5.39 -13.64 22.94
C ILE A 228 -6.28 -12.52 23.48
N THR A 229 -7.45 -12.31 22.87
CA THR A 229 -8.45 -11.35 23.38
C THR A 229 -9.06 -11.81 24.71
N GLU A 230 -9.57 -10.86 25.50
CA GLU A 230 -10.30 -11.19 26.73
C GLU A 230 -11.66 -11.80 26.38
N GLY A 231 -12.11 -12.77 27.19
CA GLY A 231 -13.39 -13.45 27.01
C GLY A 231 -14.41 -13.06 28.08
N ILE A 232 -15.66 -13.42 27.83
CA ILE A 232 -16.72 -13.40 28.84
C ILE A 232 -16.68 -14.73 29.58
N GLN A 233 -16.69 -14.68 30.92
CA GLN A 233 -16.85 -15.88 31.75
C GLN A 233 -18.34 -16.13 31.98
N SER A 234 -18.75 -17.40 31.89
CA SER A 234 -20.06 -17.87 32.30
C SER A 234 -20.19 -17.84 33.83
N GLU A 235 -21.40 -18.09 34.33
CA GLU A 235 -21.65 -18.27 35.77
C GLU A 235 -20.82 -19.42 36.38
N GLU A 236 -20.39 -20.37 35.56
CA GLU A 236 -19.52 -21.50 35.93
C GLU A 236 -18.02 -21.16 35.88
N GLN A 237 -17.67 -19.87 35.71
CA GLN A 237 -16.30 -19.35 35.54
C GLN A 237 -15.52 -19.87 34.32
N GLU A 238 -16.19 -20.62 33.43
CA GLU A 238 -15.61 -21.01 32.15
C GLU A 238 -15.75 -19.89 31.12
N PHE A 239 -14.74 -19.72 30.26
CA PHE A 239 -14.85 -18.76 29.16
C PHE A 239 -15.82 -19.29 28.11
N ILE A 240 -16.75 -18.44 27.68
CA ILE A 240 -17.67 -18.78 26.59
C ILE A 240 -16.86 -19.05 25.31
N THR A 241 -17.07 -20.22 24.74
CA THR A 241 -16.37 -20.68 23.54
C THR A 241 -16.69 -19.80 22.34
N GLY A 242 -15.67 -19.54 21.51
CA GLY A 242 -15.84 -18.79 20.26
C GLY A 242 -15.80 -17.26 20.38
N ILE A 243 -15.77 -16.68 21.59
CA ILE A 243 -15.62 -15.24 21.82
C ILE A 243 -14.16 -14.79 21.69
N ARG A 244 -13.25 -15.55 22.31
CA ARG A 244 -11.82 -15.24 22.28
C ARG A 244 -11.24 -15.53 20.91
N THR A 245 -10.30 -14.68 20.52
CA THR A 245 -9.63 -14.71 19.23
C THR A 245 -8.15 -14.42 19.39
N ILE A 246 -7.39 -14.88 18.40
CA ILE A 246 -5.94 -14.82 18.37
C ILE A 246 -5.56 -14.44 16.94
N PRO A 247 -4.99 -13.25 16.68
CA PRO A 247 -4.43 -12.93 15.39
C PRO A 247 -3.12 -13.71 15.20
N ASP A 248 -2.76 -13.99 13.95
CA ASP A 248 -1.51 -14.70 13.67
C ASP A 248 -0.27 -13.83 13.90
N ALA A 249 -0.38 -12.53 13.63
CA ALA A 249 0.68 -11.58 13.93
C ALA A 249 0.13 -10.18 14.22
N LEU A 250 0.97 -9.34 14.83
CA LEU A 250 0.72 -7.91 14.98
C LEU A 250 1.77 -7.12 14.21
N LEU A 251 1.33 -6.09 13.51
CA LEU A 251 2.23 -5.09 12.91
C LEU A 251 1.90 -3.72 13.48
N ILE A 252 2.92 -3.06 14.03
CA ILE A 252 2.82 -1.69 14.53
C ILE A 252 3.49 -0.79 13.50
N ILE A 253 2.76 0.21 13.01
CA ILE A 253 3.27 1.19 12.05
C ILE A 253 3.43 2.54 12.74
N TYR A 254 4.61 3.13 12.63
CA TYR A 254 4.90 4.49 13.04
C TYR A 254 4.66 5.47 11.89
N ARG A 255 3.70 6.39 12.07
CA ARG A 255 3.26 7.36 11.05
C ARG A 255 3.94 8.73 11.17
N GLY A 256 4.82 8.93 12.15
CA GLY A 256 5.48 10.21 12.37
C GLY A 256 4.70 11.13 13.31
N LYS A 257 4.98 12.44 13.24
CA LYS A 257 4.33 13.49 14.02
C LYS A 257 2.89 13.76 13.57
N THR A 258 1.99 12.82 13.88
CA THR A 258 0.54 12.95 13.70
C THR A 258 -0.16 12.81 15.05
N ASP A 259 -1.41 13.30 15.16
CA ASP A 259 -2.21 13.20 16.40
C ASP A 259 -2.38 11.76 16.91
N ILE A 260 -2.31 10.80 15.98
CA ILE A 260 -2.28 9.37 16.28
C ILE A 260 -1.02 8.80 15.61
N PRO A 261 0.12 8.71 16.33
CA PRO A 261 1.41 8.38 15.72
C PRO A 261 1.57 6.91 15.38
N PHE A 262 0.73 6.04 15.95
CA PHE A 262 0.76 4.60 15.70
C PHE A 262 -0.51 4.09 15.05
N GLN A 263 -0.35 3.07 14.22
CA GLN A 263 -1.43 2.23 13.73
C GLN A 263 -1.17 0.78 14.13
N ILE A 264 -2.20 0.09 14.59
CA ILE A 264 -2.13 -1.34 14.91
C ILE A 264 -2.80 -2.14 13.80
N ASN A 265 -2.03 -3.06 13.21
CA ASN A 265 -2.51 -3.97 12.19
C ASN A 265 -2.58 -5.38 12.77
N LEU A 266 -3.79 -5.96 12.77
CA LEU A 266 -4.04 -7.35 13.13
C LEU A 266 -3.88 -8.20 11.87
N ILE A 267 -2.86 -9.06 11.82
CA ILE A 267 -2.56 -9.87 10.64
C ILE A 267 -3.15 -11.26 10.80
N GLU A 268 -3.80 -11.71 9.75
CA GLU A 268 -4.28 -13.08 9.56
C GLU A 268 -3.67 -13.69 8.30
N TYR A 269 -3.12 -14.90 8.42
CA TYR A 269 -2.60 -15.67 7.31
C TYR A 269 -3.55 -16.81 6.97
N GLU A 270 -4.05 -16.82 5.74
CA GLU A 270 -5.01 -17.82 5.28
C GLU A 270 -4.53 -18.48 3.99
N CYS A 271 -4.87 -19.75 3.80
CA CYS A 271 -4.41 -20.48 2.64
C CYS A 271 -5.46 -21.48 2.14
N TYR A 272 -5.78 -21.41 0.85
CA TYR A 272 -6.50 -22.52 0.22
C TYR A 272 -5.58 -23.73 0.05
N GLY A 273 -4.34 -23.47 -0.36
CA GLY A 273 -3.26 -24.45 -0.41
C GLY A 273 -3.54 -25.64 -1.31
N GLU A 274 -2.86 -26.75 -1.06
CA GLU A 274 -3.05 -27.98 -1.83
C GLU A 274 -4.41 -28.67 -1.54
N GLN A 275 -5.08 -28.30 -0.45
CA GLN A 275 -6.29 -28.98 0.03
C GLN A 275 -7.59 -28.44 -0.58
N LYS A 276 -7.70 -27.12 -0.79
CA LYS A 276 -8.96 -26.46 -1.18
C LYS A 276 -8.89 -26.01 -2.64
N LYS A 277 -9.15 -26.93 -3.58
CA LYS A 277 -8.95 -26.67 -5.03
C LYS A 277 -10.22 -26.18 -5.73
N ARG A 278 -11.39 -26.67 -5.31
CA ARG A 278 -12.65 -26.38 -6.01
C ARG A 278 -13.22 -25.04 -5.58
N ALA A 279 -13.89 -24.34 -6.50
CA ALA A 279 -14.54 -23.07 -6.22
C ALA A 279 -15.52 -23.13 -5.04
N LEU A 280 -16.27 -24.24 -4.91
CA LEU A 280 -17.18 -24.44 -3.79
C LEU A 280 -16.44 -24.55 -2.44
N GLU A 281 -15.36 -25.32 -2.38
CA GLU A 281 -14.55 -25.48 -1.15
C GLU A 281 -13.95 -24.14 -0.72
N LYS A 282 -13.39 -23.39 -1.68
CA LYS A 282 -12.85 -22.05 -1.46
C LYS A 282 -13.93 -21.10 -0.94
N SER A 283 -15.10 -21.08 -1.57
CA SER A 283 -16.23 -20.24 -1.16
C SER A 283 -16.75 -20.62 0.23
N THR A 284 -16.91 -21.91 0.54
CA THR A 284 -17.32 -22.38 1.87
C THR A 284 -16.29 -22.01 2.92
N TYR A 285 -15.00 -22.14 2.63
CA TYR A 285 -13.94 -21.76 3.56
C TYR A 285 -13.89 -20.24 3.79
N LEU A 286 -13.97 -19.44 2.73
CA LEU A 286 -14.00 -17.99 2.82
C LEU A 286 -15.17 -17.49 3.69
N ASN A 287 -16.37 -17.99 3.43
CA ASN A 287 -17.58 -17.54 4.12
C ASN A 287 -17.77 -18.17 5.50
N GLY A 288 -17.29 -19.40 5.70
CA GLY A 288 -17.45 -20.16 6.94
C GLY A 288 -16.30 -19.99 7.94
N HIS A 289 -15.12 -19.57 7.48
CA HIS A 289 -13.91 -19.46 8.30
C HIS A 289 -13.31 -18.05 8.25
N ILE A 290 -12.79 -17.65 7.08
CA ILE A 290 -11.99 -16.42 6.93
C ILE A 290 -12.80 -15.19 7.33
N ILE A 291 -13.96 -14.94 6.71
CA ILE A 291 -14.79 -13.77 7.02
C ILE A 291 -15.19 -13.75 8.50
N PRO A 292 -15.74 -14.84 9.09
CA PRO A 292 -16.03 -14.88 10.52
C PRO A 292 -14.82 -14.58 11.42
N GLN A 293 -13.62 -15.05 11.08
CA GLN A 293 -12.40 -14.78 11.85
C GLN A 293 -12.04 -13.29 11.84
N LEU A 294 -12.01 -12.68 10.65
CA LEU A 294 -11.73 -11.25 10.50
C LEU A 294 -12.80 -10.37 11.18
N MET A 295 -14.07 -10.77 11.13
CA MET A 295 -15.15 -10.12 11.86
C MET A 295 -14.91 -10.12 13.36
N LYS A 296 -14.44 -11.23 13.92
CA LYS A 296 -14.17 -11.32 15.37
C LYS A 296 -12.97 -10.46 15.79
N PHE A 297 -11.96 -10.31 14.94
CA PHE A 297 -10.87 -9.36 15.19
C PHE A 297 -11.39 -7.92 15.22
N ALA A 298 -12.16 -7.54 14.21
CA ALA A 298 -12.76 -6.22 14.14
C ALA A 298 -13.70 -5.96 15.33
N SER A 299 -14.55 -6.92 15.68
CA SER A 299 -15.50 -6.75 16.78
C SER A 299 -14.82 -6.60 18.15
N SER A 300 -13.70 -7.28 18.39
CA SER A 300 -13.00 -7.26 19.69
C SER A 300 -12.55 -5.86 20.13
N PHE A 301 -12.25 -4.98 19.18
CA PHE A 301 -11.82 -3.59 19.42
C PHE A 301 -12.89 -2.56 19.03
N SER A 302 -14.05 -3.01 18.58
CA SER A 302 -15.15 -2.15 18.18
C SER A 302 -15.98 -1.67 19.38
N VAL A 303 -16.70 -0.56 19.19
CA VAL A 303 -17.67 -0.01 20.15
C VAL A 303 -18.83 -0.97 20.46
N VAL A 304 -19.06 -1.99 19.62
CA VAL A 304 -20.09 -3.02 19.84
C VAL A 304 -19.72 -4.00 20.96
N THR A 305 -18.42 -4.15 21.26
CA THR A 305 -17.94 -4.97 22.38
C THR A 305 -17.96 -4.14 23.67
N ASP A 306 -18.23 -4.81 24.80
CA ASP A 306 -18.20 -4.19 26.13
C ASP A 306 -16.91 -3.40 26.38
N ARG A 307 -17.06 -2.18 26.91
CA ARG A 307 -15.95 -1.25 27.14
C ARG A 307 -14.88 -1.84 28.07
N GLN A 308 -15.27 -2.55 29.12
CA GLN A 308 -14.30 -3.11 30.07
C GLN A 308 -13.50 -4.26 29.44
N ILE A 309 -14.13 -5.09 28.61
CA ILE A 309 -13.45 -6.16 27.87
C ILE A 309 -12.46 -5.56 26.86
N ARG A 310 -12.91 -4.56 26.10
CA ARG A 310 -12.06 -3.85 25.12
C ARG A 310 -10.86 -3.19 25.78
N GLU A 311 -11.07 -2.42 26.85
CA GLU A 311 -9.99 -1.74 27.57
C GLU A 311 -9.00 -2.72 28.21
N ARG A 312 -9.48 -3.83 28.80
CA ARG A 312 -8.60 -4.85 29.38
C ARG A 312 -7.77 -5.53 28.30
N THR A 313 -8.37 -5.86 27.15
CA THR A 313 -7.67 -6.43 26.00
C THR A 313 -6.57 -5.49 25.51
N ALA A 314 -6.91 -4.22 25.25
CA ALA A 314 -5.96 -3.21 24.78
C ALA A 314 -4.80 -2.99 25.79
N LYS A 315 -5.10 -2.87 27.08
CA LYS A 315 -4.07 -2.72 28.14
C LYS A 315 -3.14 -3.93 28.22
N ARG A 316 -3.71 -5.13 28.18
CA ARG A 316 -2.93 -6.38 28.23
C ARG A 316 -2.03 -6.52 27.00
N TRP A 317 -2.54 -6.21 25.82
CA TRP A 317 -1.77 -6.31 24.58
C TRP A 317 -0.70 -5.21 24.50
N ALA A 318 -1.01 -3.98 24.88
CA ALA A 318 -0.02 -2.91 24.98
C ALA A 318 1.13 -3.32 25.93
N GLN A 319 0.83 -3.91 27.08
CA GLN A 319 1.87 -4.42 27.98
C GLN A 319 2.73 -5.50 27.32
N LYS A 320 2.12 -6.47 26.65
CA LYS A 320 2.86 -7.54 25.95
C LYS A 320 3.74 -7.01 24.82
N ILE A 321 3.28 -5.98 24.11
CA ILE A 321 4.07 -5.28 23.10
C ILE A 321 5.29 -4.61 23.75
N ILE A 322 5.10 -3.91 24.87
CA ILE A 322 6.21 -3.33 25.64
C ILE A 322 7.19 -4.42 26.08
N ASP A 323 6.70 -5.51 26.68
CA ASP A 323 7.54 -6.62 27.11
C ASP A 323 8.36 -7.20 25.93
N TYR A 324 7.74 -7.35 24.76
CA TYR A 324 8.43 -7.77 23.53
C TYR A 324 9.53 -6.77 23.12
N ILE A 325 9.22 -5.47 23.11
CA ILE A 325 10.17 -4.41 22.75
C ILE A 325 11.40 -4.41 23.67
N TYR A 326 11.20 -4.56 24.98
CA TYR A 326 12.31 -4.53 25.95
C TYR A 326 13.07 -5.85 26.07
N ASN A 327 12.56 -6.94 25.49
CA ASN A 327 13.27 -8.21 25.37
C ASN A 327 14.12 -8.32 24.08
N ASP A 328 14.00 -7.37 23.16
CA ASP A 328 14.76 -7.30 21.90
C ASP A 328 15.47 -5.95 21.77
N GLU A 329 16.81 -5.95 21.83
CA GLU A 329 17.59 -4.70 21.76
C GLU A 329 17.37 -3.90 20.47
N SER A 330 17.14 -4.58 19.33
CA SER A 330 16.90 -3.93 18.04
C SER A 330 15.55 -3.22 18.06
N ALA A 331 14.51 -3.91 18.55
CA ALA A 331 13.19 -3.32 18.74
C ALA A 331 13.26 -2.14 19.72
N GLN A 332 13.89 -2.30 20.87
CA GLN A 332 14.03 -1.23 21.87
C GLN A 332 14.66 0.03 21.28
N ARG A 333 15.79 -0.10 20.57
CA ARG A 333 16.47 1.04 19.94
C ARG A 333 15.59 1.70 18.90
N LYS A 334 14.93 0.91 18.05
CA LYS A 334 14.02 1.38 17.02
C LYS A 334 12.87 2.20 17.60
N ILE A 335 12.14 1.65 18.58
CA ILE A 335 11.00 2.35 19.19
C ILE A 335 11.47 3.59 19.97
N THR A 336 12.61 3.53 20.66
CA THR A 336 13.16 4.70 21.36
C THR A 336 13.44 5.85 20.38
N ASN A 337 13.93 5.55 19.18
CA ASN A 337 14.15 6.56 18.15
C ASN A 337 12.83 7.19 17.67
N TRP A 338 11.77 6.39 17.49
CA TRP A 338 10.44 6.92 17.15
C TRP A 338 9.93 7.87 18.24
N MET A 339 10.08 7.50 19.51
CA MET A 339 9.63 8.35 20.61
C MET A 339 10.43 9.64 20.74
N ARG A 340 11.74 9.61 20.48
CA ARG A 340 12.56 10.83 20.43
C ARG A 340 12.20 11.73 19.26
N GLU A 341 11.74 11.16 18.15
CA GLU A 341 11.26 11.95 17.02
C GLU A 341 9.94 12.67 17.37
N LEU A 342 9.00 11.97 18.04
CA LEU A 342 7.74 12.55 18.52
C LEU A 342 7.96 13.58 19.63
N HIS A 343 8.79 13.24 20.61
CA HIS A 343 9.06 14.01 21.81
C HIS A 343 10.57 14.15 22.03
N PRO A 344 11.23 15.15 21.39
CA PRO A 344 12.68 15.33 21.47
C PRO A 344 13.23 15.48 22.90
N ASP A 345 12.43 16.07 23.80
CA ASP A 345 12.81 16.31 25.19
C ASP A 345 12.41 15.16 26.15
N LEU A 346 11.95 14.02 25.61
CA LEU A 346 11.51 12.88 26.40
C LEU A 346 12.69 12.22 27.13
N ARG A 347 12.60 12.20 28.46
CA ARG A 347 13.56 11.47 29.29
C ARG A 347 13.43 9.97 29.03
N GLU A 348 14.56 9.28 28.93
CA GLU A 348 14.63 7.85 28.63
C GLU A 348 13.78 6.99 29.58
N GLN A 349 13.73 7.35 30.86
CA GLN A 349 12.92 6.69 31.89
C GLN A 349 11.40 6.75 31.63
N ARG A 350 10.93 7.69 30.80
CA ARG A 350 9.51 7.87 30.45
C ARG A 350 9.12 7.24 29.12
N VAL A 351 10.09 6.74 28.34
CA VAL A 351 9.84 6.17 27.01
C VAL A 351 8.82 5.03 27.07
N ALA A 352 8.95 4.10 28.01
CA ALA A 352 8.00 2.98 28.18
C ALA A 352 6.55 3.45 28.40
N LEU A 353 6.36 4.43 29.28
CA LEU A 353 5.04 4.97 29.61
C LEU A 353 4.41 5.64 28.38
N GLU A 354 5.18 6.48 27.69
CA GLU A 354 4.69 7.24 26.54
C GLU A 354 4.32 6.31 25.36
N ILE A 355 5.12 5.25 25.12
CA ILE A 355 4.79 4.22 24.13
C ILE A 355 3.48 3.54 24.52
N GLN A 356 3.34 3.15 25.80
CA GLN A 356 2.14 2.46 26.28
C GLN A 356 0.88 3.32 26.08
N GLU A 357 0.93 4.61 26.42
CA GLU A 357 -0.17 5.55 26.21
C GLU A 357 -0.51 5.70 24.71
N SER A 358 0.52 5.84 23.87
CA SER A 358 0.35 5.97 22.42
C SER A 358 -0.23 4.69 21.78
N LEU A 359 0.19 3.51 22.24
CA LEU A 359 -0.37 2.21 21.80
C LEU A 359 -1.84 2.08 22.22
N LEU A 360 -2.17 2.46 23.45
CA LEU A 360 -3.56 2.45 23.93
C LEU A 360 -4.45 3.38 23.10
N GLN A 361 -3.95 4.56 22.74
CA GLN A 361 -4.65 5.47 21.83
C GLN A 361 -4.83 4.83 20.44
N ALA A 362 -3.81 4.19 19.90
CA ALA A 362 -3.89 3.51 18.60
C ALA A 362 -4.95 2.39 18.59
N PHE A 363 -5.01 1.54 19.62
CA PHE A 363 -6.07 0.52 19.74
C PHE A 363 -7.49 1.12 19.74
N ARG A 364 -7.65 2.34 20.26
CA ARG A 364 -8.95 3.02 20.35
C ARG A 364 -9.35 3.76 19.09
N THR A 365 -8.40 4.09 18.22
CA THR A 365 -8.62 5.11 17.18
C THR A 365 -8.02 4.79 15.81
N ASN A 366 -7.06 3.87 15.72
CA ASN A 366 -6.34 3.59 14.48
C ASN A 366 -5.92 2.10 14.39
N LEU A 367 -6.91 1.26 14.12
CA LEU A 367 -6.76 -0.19 13.98
C LEU A 367 -7.18 -0.63 12.57
N GLN A 368 -6.43 -1.56 12.00
CA GLN A 368 -6.69 -2.16 10.69
C GLN A 368 -6.57 -3.68 10.78
N VAL A 369 -7.41 -4.38 10.04
CA VAL A 369 -7.31 -5.83 9.83
C VAL A 369 -6.58 -6.08 8.51
N MET A 370 -5.55 -6.92 8.54
CA MET A 370 -4.73 -7.29 7.40
C MET A 370 -4.87 -8.78 7.11
N LEU A 371 -5.35 -9.13 5.91
CA LEU A 371 -5.39 -10.51 5.43
C LEU A 371 -4.25 -10.75 4.45
N VAL A 372 -3.45 -11.78 4.68
CA VAL A 372 -2.46 -12.29 3.72
C VAL A 372 -2.89 -13.68 3.29
N ILE A 373 -3.19 -13.84 1.99
CA ILE A 373 -3.78 -15.07 1.44
C ILE A 373 -3.15 -15.45 0.10
N ASP A 374 -3.25 -16.71 -0.32
CA ASP A 374 -2.72 -17.20 -1.59
C ASP A 374 -3.57 -16.82 -2.81
N GLU A 375 -4.86 -16.58 -2.61
CA GLU A 375 -5.80 -16.18 -3.66
C GLU A 375 -6.93 -15.32 -3.09
N LEU A 376 -7.20 -14.18 -3.72
CA LEU A 376 -8.33 -13.33 -3.36
C LEU A 376 -8.78 -12.51 -4.58
N SER A 377 -10.04 -12.65 -4.98
CA SER A 377 -10.60 -11.81 -6.05
C SER A 377 -10.93 -10.41 -5.53
N ALA A 378 -11.05 -9.44 -6.44
CA ALA A 378 -11.44 -8.07 -6.09
C ALA A 378 -12.83 -8.02 -5.42
N GLU A 379 -13.78 -8.84 -5.89
CA GLU A 379 -15.13 -8.95 -5.30
C GLU A 379 -15.09 -9.51 -3.87
N GLN A 380 -14.30 -10.57 -3.65
CA GLN A 380 -14.10 -11.15 -2.31
C GLN A 380 -13.47 -10.12 -1.37
N LYS A 381 -12.43 -9.40 -1.84
CA LYS A 381 -11.76 -8.35 -1.08
C LYS A 381 -12.71 -7.21 -0.70
N SER A 382 -13.54 -6.76 -1.64
CA SER A 382 -14.57 -5.74 -1.41
C SER A 382 -15.61 -6.20 -0.39
N THR A 383 -16.07 -7.44 -0.49
CA THR A 383 -17.01 -8.05 0.45
C THR A 383 -16.43 -8.05 1.87
N ILE A 384 -15.21 -8.54 2.05
CA ILE A 384 -14.53 -8.54 3.35
C ILE A 384 -14.34 -7.11 3.86
N SER A 385 -13.90 -6.20 2.99
CA SER A 385 -13.74 -4.77 3.32
C SER A 385 -15.03 -4.19 3.90
N ASN A 386 -16.18 -4.42 3.25
CA ASN A 386 -17.47 -3.90 3.70
C ASN A 386 -17.87 -4.48 5.05
N VAL A 387 -17.66 -5.78 5.25
CA VAL A 387 -17.95 -6.46 6.52
C VAL A 387 -17.08 -5.92 7.66
N VAL A 388 -15.77 -5.75 7.44
CA VAL A 388 -14.85 -5.23 8.46
C VAL A 388 -15.12 -3.74 8.75
N LYS A 389 -15.37 -2.93 7.71
CA LYS A 389 -15.68 -1.50 7.86
C LYS A 389 -17.01 -1.21 8.57
N ALA A 390 -17.89 -2.20 8.72
CA ALA A 390 -19.10 -2.06 9.52
C ALA A 390 -18.81 -1.87 11.02
N PHE A 391 -17.62 -2.29 11.49
CA PHE A 391 -17.20 -2.12 12.87
C PHE A 391 -16.52 -0.75 13.08
N LYS A 392 -16.80 -0.11 14.22
CA LYS A 392 -16.34 1.25 14.53
C LYS A 392 -15.49 1.31 15.78
N LEU A 393 -14.47 2.15 15.74
CA LEU A 393 -13.58 2.47 16.86
C LEU A 393 -14.20 3.58 17.73
N GLU A 394 -13.54 3.92 18.85
CA GLU A 394 -14.10 4.84 19.87
C GLU A 394 -14.24 6.28 19.35
N ASN A 395 -13.40 6.68 18.40
CA ASN A 395 -13.48 7.95 17.68
C ASN A 395 -14.57 7.96 16.58
N GLY A 396 -15.32 6.86 16.41
CA GLY A 396 -16.34 6.71 15.38
C GLY A 396 -15.81 6.34 13.98
N SER A 397 -14.49 6.22 13.80
CA SER A 397 -13.92 5.77 12.52
C SER A 397 -14.16 4.28 12.32
N ASN A 398 -14.35 3.88 11.07
CA ASN A 398 -14.47 2.47 10.71
C ASN A 398 -13.12 1.76 10.90
N ILE A 399 -13.15 0.49 11.29
CA ILE A 399 -11.96 -0.36 11.26
C ILE A 399 -11.59 -0.60 9.80
N ALA A 400 -10.34 -0.29 9.45
CA ALA A 400 -9.86 -0.46 8.08
C ALA A 400 -9.58 -1.94 7.76
N PHE A 401 -9.66 -2.30 6.49
CA PHE A 401 -9.28 -3.62 6.00
C PHE A 401 -8.28 -3.47 4.85
N ILE A 402 -7.28 -4.34 4.83
CA ILE A 402 -6.37 -4.50 3.70
C ILE A 402 -6.11 -5.98 3.43
N GLY A 403 -6.12 -6.36 2.16
CA GLY A 403 -5.88 -7.74 1.71
C GLY A 403 -4.71 -7.80 0.74
N TYR A 404 -3.79 -8.73 0.99
CA TYR A 404 -2.63 -9.02 0.16
C TYR A 404 -2.69 -10.45 -0.36
N VAL A 405 -2.42 -10.61 -1.65
CA VAL A 405 -2.27 -11.93 -2.29
C VAL A 405 -0.79 -12.25 -2.43
N VAL A 406 -0.34 -13.35 -1.83
CA VAL A 406 1.04 -13.82 -1.89
C VAL A 406 1.06 -15.17 -2.58
N ARG A 407 1.80 -15.28 -3.68
CA ARG A 407 1.97 -16.53 -4.43
C ARG A 407 3.38 -17.08 -4.27
N LEU A 408 3.49 -18.39 -4.21
CA LEU A 408 4.78 -19.07 -4.28
C LEU A 408 5.06 -19.40 -5.75
N GLU A 409 6.10 -18.81 -6.30
CA GLU A 409 6.49 -18.98 -7.70
C GLU A 409 7.83 -19.72 -7.78
N GLN A 410 7.88 -20.77 -8.60
CA GLN A 410 9.10 -21.52 -8.89
C GLN A 410 9.67 -21.06 -10.24
N LYS A 411 10.94 -20.66 -10.24
CA LYS A 411 11.67 -20.30 -11.47
C LYS A 411 11.74 -21.51 -12.43
N ILE A 412 11.34 -21.29 -13.69
CA ILE A 412 11.56 -22.21 -14.81
C ILE A 412 12.83 -21.77 -15.57
N GLN A 413 12.83 -20.54 -16.10
CA GLN A 413 13.94 -19.97 -16.87
C GLN A 413 14.12 -18.49 -16.51
N MET A 414 15.37 -18.01 -16.50
CA MET A 414 15.67 -16.57 -16.49
C MET A 414 16.26 -16.19 -17.84
N VAL A 415 15.74 -15.12 -18.42
CA VAL A 415 16.18 -14.54 -19.68
C VAL A 415 17.01 -13.29 -19.41
N ASP A 416 16.54 -12.42 -18.52
CA ASP A 416 17.21 -11.16 -18.15
C ASP A 416 16.99 -10.86 -16.66
N GLY A 417 18.07 -10.74 -15.88
CA GLY A 417 17.98 -10.41 -14.45
C GLY A 417 17.65 -8.94 -14.16
N SER A 418 17.71 -8.06 -15.16
CA SER A 418 17.48 -6.62 -15.04
C SER A 418 16.10 -6.16 -15.49
N ALA A 419 15.34 -7.07 -16.12
CA ALA A 419 13.99 -6.79 -16.61
C ALA A 419 12.95 -6.78 -15.47
N GLU A 420 11.84 -6.08 -15.72
CA GLU A 420 10.82 -5.79 -14.69
C GLU A 420 9.75 -6.87 -14.55
N TYR A 421 9.42 -7.57 -15.64
CA TYR A 421 8.25 -8.44 -15.70
C TYR A 421 8.62 -9.92 -15.73
N ALA A 422 7.83 -10.76 -15.07
CA ALA A 422 7.92 -12.20 -15.17
C ALA A 422 6.65 -12.76 -15.83
N LEU A 423 6.81 -13.79 -16.66
CA LEU A 423 5.69 -14.60 -17.12
C LEU A 423 5.50 -15.76 -16.15
N SER A 424 4.27 -16.04 -15.72
CA SER A 424 3.95 -17.24 -14.94
C SER A 424 2.97 -18.11 -15.73
N VAL A 425 3.21 -19.43 -15.71
CA VAL A 425 2.30 -20.44 -16.28
C VAL A 425 1.51 -21.05 -15.14
N GLN A 426 0.17 -20.99 -15.25
CA GLN A 426 -0.77 -21.55 -14.28
C GLN A 426 -1.29 -22.92 -14.71
#